data_AF-A0A354X3B5-F1
#
_entry.id   AF-A0A354X3B5-F1
#
_cell.length_a   1.000
_cell.length_b   1.000
_cell.length_c   1.000
_cell.angle_alpha   90.00
_cell.angle_beta   90.00
_cell.angle_gamma   90.00
#
_symmetry.space_group_name_H-M   'P 1'
#
loop_
_entity.id
_entity.type
_entity.pdbx_description
1 polymer ?
#
loop_
_entity_poly.entity_id
_entity_poly.type
_entity_poly.pdbx_seq_one_letter_code
_entity_poly.pdbx_strand_id
1 'polypeptide(L)'
;GGLPRVTELFEARNPSNPAVVAEIDGEVSFGKIKRGNQEIMITSKIGEVKKYLVPLSKQILVQENDFIRAGMPLSDGAITPADILAIMGPTAVQEYIVNEVQDV
;
A
#
# COMPACT_ATOMS: atom_id res chain seq x y z
N GLY A 1 -19.21 16.22 -8.92
CA GLY A 1 -19.77 16.39 -7.57
C GLY A 1 -18.68 16.02 -6.59
N GLY A 2 -17.99 17.01 -6.05
CA GLY A 2 -16.61 16.84 -5.56
C GLY A 2 -16.35 17.18 -4.09
N LEU A 3 -17.33 17.67 -3.34
CA LEU A 3 -17.13 18.05 -1.93
C LEU A 3 -16.86 16.89 -0.93
N PRO A 4 -17.39 15.65 -1.09
CA PRO A 4 -17.16 14.60 -0.09
C PRO A 4 -15.71 14.11 0.00
N ARG A 5 -15.01 14.01 -1.14
CA ARG A 5 -13.63 13.49 -1.22
C ARG A 5 -12.60 14.45 -0.63
N VAL A 6 -12.77 15.76 -0.85
CA VAL A 6 -11.87 16.77 -0.29
C VAL A 6 -11.90 16.74 1.25
N THR A 7 -13.07 16.52 1.85
CA THR A 7 -13.20 16.39 3.31
C THR A 7 -12.51 15.13 3.85
N GLU A 8 -12.58 14.00 3.13
CA GLU A 8 -11.88 12.76 3.54
C GLU A 8 -10.35 12.90 3.52
N LEU A 9 -9.80 13.63 2.54
CA LEU A 9 -8.37 13.96 2.44
C LEU A 9 -7.89 14.82 3.61
N PHE A 10 -8.69 15.83 4.00
CA PHE A 10 -8.34 16.74 5.09
C PHE A 10 -8.60 16.16 6.50
N GLU A 11 -9.50 15.19 6.63
CA GLU A 11 -9.75 14.47 7.90
C GLU A 11 -8.80 13.27 8.13
N ALA A 12 -7.94 12.93 7.17
CA ALA A 12 -7.07 11.74 7.19
C ALA A 12 -7.84 10.44 7.49
N ARG A 13 -9.10 10.34 7.02
CA ARG A 13 -9.91 9.14 7.23
C ARG A 13 -9.34 7.98 6.42
N ASN A 14 -9.18 6.83 7.07
CA ASN A 14 -8.79 5.62 6.35
C ASN A 14 -9.85 5.29 5.29
N PRO A 15 -9.45 5.02 4.03
CA PRO A 15 -10.37 4.59 2.99
C PRO A 15 -11.08 3.30 3.42
N SER A 16 -12.32 3.09 2.98
CA SER A 16 -13.11 1.90 3.36
C SER A 16 -12.47 0.58 2.92
N ASN A 17 -11.57 0.63 1.92
CA ASN A 17 -10.78 -0.51 1.46
C ASN A 17 -9.31 -0.10 1.23
N PRO A 18 -8.45 -0.11 2.27
CA PRO A 18 -7.05 0.33 2.16
C PRO A 18 -6.17 -0.76 1.53
N ALA A 19 -5.36 -0.42 0.52
CA ALA A 19 -4.40 -1.36 -0.05
C ALA A 19 -3.32 -1.76 0.97
N VAL A 20 -2.83 -2.99 0.91
CA VAL A 20 -1.60 -3.38 1.60
C VAL A 20 -0.43 -2.93 0.75
N VAL A 21 0.53 -2.19 1.32
CA VAL A 21 1.59 -1.52 0.56
C VAL A 21 2.95 -2.03 1.01
N ALA A 22 3.87 -2.18 0.06
CA ALA A 22 5.25 -2.55 0.35
C ALA A 22 5.97 -1.41 1.08
N GLU A 23 6.55 -1.69 2.24
CA GLU A 23 7.34 -0.72 3.01
C GLU A 23 8.82 -0.69 2.60
N ILE A 24 9.30 -1.69 1.85
CA ILE A 24 10.69 -1.82 1.43
C ILE A 24 10.77 -2.27 -0.03
N ASP A 25 11.89 -1.94 -0.67
CA ASP A 25 12.26 -2.49 -1.97
C ASP A 25 12.71 -3.95 -1.81
N GLY A 26 12.32 -4.82 -2.74
CA GLY A 26 12.79 -6.19 -2.72
C GLY A 26 12.03 -7.15 -3.62
N GLU A 27 12.38 -8.43 -3.47
CA GLU A 27 11.78 -9.53 -4.19
C GLU A 27 10.64 -10.15 -3.39
N VAL A 28 9.52 -10.41 -4.07
CA VAL A 28 8.30 -10.96 -3.48
C VAL A 28 8.40 -12.48 -3.36
N SER A 29 7.97 -13.00 -2.21
CA SER A 29 7.73 -14.43 -2.01
C SER A 29 6.43 -14.68 -1.23
N PHE A 30 5.77 -15.79 -1.50
CA PHE A 30 4.51 -16.12 -0.84
C PHE A 30 4.72 -17.10 0.32
N GLY A 31 4.19 -16.72 1.48
CA GLY A 31 4.14 -17.56 2.68
C GLY A 31 2.88 -18.43 2.73
N LYS A 32 2.61 -18.97 3.92
CA LYS A 32 1.41 -19.78 4.17
C LYS A 32 0.19 -18.89 4.40
N ILE A 33 -0.99 -19.39 4.05
CA ILE A 33 -2.26 -18.78 4.46
C ILE A 33 -2.40 -18.88 5.98
N LYS A 34 -2.64 -17.73 6.62
CA LYS A 34 -2.83 -17.59 8.08
C LYS A 34 -4.13 -16.86 8.36
N ARG A 35 -5.09 -17.56 8.98
CA ARG A 35 -6.37 -16.99 9.45
C ARG A 35 -7.10 -16.19 8.35
N GLY A 36 -7.17 -16.74 7.13
CA GLY A 36 -7.84 -16.09 6.00
C GLY A 36 -7.03 -15.01 5.28
N ASN A 37 -5.75 -14.85 5.63
CA ASN A 37 -4.83 -13.95 4.94
C ASN A 37 -3.74 -14.75 4.23
N GLN A 38 -3.39 -14.34 3.01
CA GLN A 38 -2.18 -14.77 2.32
C GLN A 38 -0.99 -14.00 2.91
N GLU A 39 0.03 -14.70 3.36
CA GLU A 39 1.29 -14.08 3.77
C GLU A 39 2.12 -13.78 2.52
N ILE A 40 2.55 -12.53 2.37
CA ILE A 40 3.48 -12.06 1.34
C ILE A 40 4.73 -11.56 2.05
N MET A 41 5.91 -11.92 1.58
CA MET A 41 7.18 -11.49 2.14
C MET A 41 7.99 -10.76 1.07
N ILE A 42 8.58 -9.62 1.44
CA ILE A 42 9.50 -8.88 0.58
C ILE A 42 10.89 -9.02 1.17
N THR A 43 11.84 -9.48 0.36
CA THR A 43 13.24 -9.60 0.76
C THR A 43 14.07 -8.55 0.03
N SER A 44 14.67 -7.64 0.79
CA SER A 44 15.59 -6.63 0.26
C SER A 44 16.94 -7.23 -0.12
N LYS A 45 17.69 -6.54 -0.98
CA LYS A 45 19.05 -6.94 -1.41
C LYS A 45 20.05 -7.04 -0.26
N ILE A 46 19.79 -6.36 0.86
CA ILE A 46 20.61 -6.43 2.08
C ILE A 46 20.17 -7.53 3.05
N GLY A 47 19.17 -8.34 2.68
CA GLY A 47 18.68 -9.47 3.48
C GLY A 47 17.59 -9.13 4.51
N GLU A 48 17.12 -7.88 4.54
CA GLU A 48 15.95 -7.51 5.35
C GLU A 48 14.68 -8.15 4.77
N VAL A 49 13.86 -8.79 5.63
CA VAL A 49 12.61 -9.42 5.23
C VAL A 49 11.44 -8.77 5.96
N LYS A 50 10.50 -8.19 5.21
CA LYS A 50 9.21 -7.73 5.75
C LYS A 50 8.07 -8.63 5.33
N LYS A 51 7.11 -8.83 6.23
CA LYS A 51 5.96 -9.72 6.02
C LYS A 51 4.67 -8.92 6.07
N TYR A 52 3.78 -9.23 5.16
CA TYR A 52 2.50 -8.59 4.96
C TYR A 52 1.42 -9.66 4.95
N LEU A 53 0.30 -9.37 5.62
CA LEU A 53 -0.86 -10.25 5.61
C LEU A 53 -1.93 -9.60 4.71
N VAL A 54 -2.13 -10.17 3.53
CA VAL A 54 -3.15 -9.71 2.59
C VAL A 54 -4.40 -10.58 2.75
N PRO A 55 -5.57 -10.02 3.10
CA PRO A 55 -6.81 -10.79 3.17
C PRO A 55 -7.11 -11.49 1.84
N LEU A 56 -7.55 -12.75 1.89
CA LEU A 56 -7.91 -13.51 0.68
C LEU A 56 -9.12 -12.94 -0.07
N SER A 57 -9.89 -12.06 0.57
CA SER A 57 -10.98 -11.32 -0.07
C SER A 57 -10.49 -10.20 -0.99
N LYS A 58 -9.20 -9.86 -0.94
CA LYS A 58 -8.57 -8.84 -1.78
C LYS A 58 -7.89 -9.48 -2.98
N GLN A 59 -7.86 -8.74 -4.08
CA GLN A 59 -7.08 -9.11 -5.25
C GLN A 59 -5.61 -8.78 -4.99
N ILE A 60 -4.75 -9.80 -5.05
CA ILE A 60 -3.29 -9.65 -4.98
C ILE A 60 -2.79 -9.16 -6.35
N LEU A 61 -1.95 -8.12 -6.34
CA LEU A 61 -1.46 -7.44 -7.56
C LEU A 61 -0.04 -7.84 -7.95
N VAL A 62 0.63 -8.67 -7.15
CA VAL A 62 2.03 -9.09 -7.32
C VAL A 62 2.14 -10.60 -7.52
N GLN A 63 3.25 -11.05 -8.10
CA GLN A 63 3.59 -12.45 -8.34
C GLN A 63 4.86 -12.87 -7.59
N GLU A 64 5.09 -14.17 -7.47
CA GLU A 64 6.32 -14.72 -6.89
C GLU A 64 7.54 -14.29 -7.72
N ASN A 65 8.61 -13.84 -7.05
CA ASN A 65 9.83 -13.31 -7.63
C ASN A 65 9.70 -11.94 -8.33
N ASP A 66 8.56 -11.25 -8.21
CA ASP A 66 8.47 -9.87 -8.65
C ASP A 66 9.39 -8.99 -7.83
N PHE A 67 10.11 -8.08 -8.50
CA PHE A 67 10.83 -7.01 -7.83
C PHE A 67 9.92 -5.79 -7.71
N ILE A 68 9.63 -5.39 -6.48
CA ILE A 68 8.78 -4.23 -6.18
C ILE A 68 9.53 -3.19 -5.37
N ARG A 69 9.05 -1.94 -5.48
CA ARG A 69 9.58 -0.80 -4.73
C ARG A 69 8.69 -0.49 -3.52
N ALA A 70 9.29 0.12 -2.52
CA ALA A 70 8.57 0.75 -1.42
C ALA A 70 7.52 1.72 -1.96
N GLY A 71 6.30 1.64 -1.41
CA GLY A 71 5.14 2.40 -1.86
C GLY A 71 4.28 1.69 -2.92
N MET A 72 4.75 0.56 -3.49
CA MET A 72 3.92 -0.21 -4.43
C MET A 72 2.84 -1.02 -3.70
N PRO A 73 1.59 -1.04 -4.21
CA PRO A 73 0.51 -1.81 -3.62
C PRO A 73 0.67 -3.32 -3.90
N LEU A 74 0.53 -4.12 -2.86
CA LEU A 74 0.47 -5.59 -2.91
C LEU A 74 -0.93 -6.11 -3.20
N SER A 75 -1.95 -5.32 -2.88
CA SER A 75 -3.36 -5.64 -3.08
C SER A 75 -4.14 -4.48 -3.67
N ASP A 76 -5.34 -4.74 -4.17
CA ASP A 76 -6.30 -3.71 -4.52
C ASP A 76 -6.69 -2.85 -3.30
N GLY A 77 -7.21 -1.65 -3.59
CA GLY A 77 -7.61 -0.64 -2.62
C GLY A 77 -6.89 0.69 -2.81
N ALA A 78 -7.27 1.68 -2.00
CA ALA A 78 -6.60 2.97 -1.98
C ALA A 78 -5.40 2.93 -1.03
N ILE A 79 -4.28 3.53 -1.43
CA ILE A 79 -3.13 3.71 -0.55
C ILE A 79 -3.49 4.80 0.47
N THR A 80 -3.24 4.56 1.76
CA THR A 80 -3.60 5.56 2.77
C THR A 80 -2.55 6.68 2.83
N PRO A 81 -2.92 7.93 3.12
CA PRO A 81 -1.96 9.01 3.34
C PRO A 81 -0.94 8.69 4.45
N ALA A 82 -1.32 7.89 5.46
CA ALA A 82 -0.44 7.44 6.52
C ALA A 82 0.64 6.47 6.00
N ASP A 83 0.28 5.55 5.10
CA ASP A 83 1.24 4.64 4.46
C ASP A 83 2.18 5.43 3.56
N ILE A 84 1.67 6.38 2.78
CA ILE A 84 2.50 7.27 1.94
C ILE A 84 3.48 8.04 2.83
N LEU A 85 3.01 8.58 3.96
CA LEU A 85 3.86 9.33 4.89
C LEU A 85 4.97 8.45 5.47
N ALA A 86 4.61 7.26 5.93
CA ALA A 86 5.54 6.34 6.60
C ALA A 86 6.58 5.76 5.63
N ILE A 87 6.18 5.52 4.37
CA ILE A 87 7.00 4.78 3.40
C ILE A 87 7.75 5.73 2.45
N MET A 88 7.06 6.75 1.93
CA MET A 88 7.58 7.64 0.88
C MET A 88 7.98 9.02 1.42
N GLY A 89 7.59 9.34 2.67
CA GLY A 89 7.93 10.58 3.34
C GLY A 89 6.97 11.74 3.04
N PRO A 90 7.17 12.90 3.70
CA PRO A 90 6.20 13.99 3.71
C PRO A 90 5.99 14.66 2.34
N THR A 91 7.02 14.71 1.49
CA THR A 91 6.92 15.28 0.14
C THR A 91 5.95 14.49 -0.74
N ALA A 92 6.01 13.15 -0.69
CA ALA A 92 5.13 12.28 -1.47
C ALA A 92 3.66 12.40 -1.01
N VAL A 93 3.43 12.61 0.29
CA VAL A 93 2.08 12.87 0.83
C VAL A 93 1.52 14.18 0.30
N GLN A 94 2.34 15.23 0.25
CA GLN A 94 1.92 16.52 -0.25
C GLN A 94 1.54 16.44 -1.73
N GLU A 95 2.33 15.75 -2.54
CA GLU A 95 1.99 15.50 -3.95
C GLU A 95 0.71 14.68 -4.10
N TYR A 96 0.54 13.63 -3.28
CA TYR A 96 -0.68 12.82 -3.26
C TYR A 96 -1.92 13.65 -2.98
N ILE A 97 -1.89 14.51 -1.95
CA ILE A 97 -3.01 15.40 -1.62
C ILE A 97 -3.30 16.40 -2.75
N VAL A 98 -2.26 16.97 -3.38
CA VAL A 98 -2.44 17.92 -4.48
C VAL A 98 -3.05 17.25 -5.70
N ASN A 99 -2.56 16.07 -6.09
CA ASN A 99 -3.06 15.34 -7.25
C ASN A 99 -4.52 14.89 -7.04
N GLU A 100 -4.86 14.36 -5.86
CA GLU A 100 -6.23 13.97 -5.55
C GLU A 100 -7.19 15.16 -5.52
N VAL A 101 -6.73 16.37 -5.19
CA VAL A 101 -7.57 17.59 -5.27
C VAL A 101 -7.75 18.06 -6.72
N GLN A 102 -6.77 17.83 -7.60
CA GLN A 102 -6.84 18.24 -9.01
C GLN A 102 -7.66 17.28 -9.89
N ASP A 103 -7.78 16.00 -9.51
CA ASP A 103 -8.59 14.99 -10.19
C ASP A 103 -10.11 15.10 -9.90
N VAL A 104 -10.56 16.19 -9.25
CA VAL A 104 -11.96 16.45 -8.83
C VAL A 104 -12.68 17.47 -9.72
#